data_AF-A0A9W3A757-F1
#
_entry.id   AF-A0A9W3A757-F1
#
_cell.length_a   1.000
_cell.length_b   1.000
_cell.length_c   1.000
_cell.angle_alpha   90.00
_cell.angle_beta   90.00
_cell.angle_gamma   90.00
#
_symmetry.space_group_name_H-M   'P 1'
#
loop_
_entity.id
_entity.type
_entity.pdbx_description
1 polymer ?
#
loop_
_entity_poly.entity_id
_entity_poly.type
_entity_poly.pdbx_seq_one_letter_code
_entity_poly.pdbx_strand_id
1 'polypeptide(L)'
;MFVSHKHLTQMVKAWLCVALICMHCTLTYSQCWYNGFYYQFGPFQPEPCLSCFCFDSGATDCFIIQCPTCLFYYYKPGDCCATCEPPPNPTQSAAVSTRKAACKDQYEPVEVERE
;
A
#
# COMPACT_ATOMS: atom_id res chain seq x y z
N MET A 1 43.75 15.06 44.25
CA MET A 1 43.59 14.12 43.12
C MET A 1 43.35 14.95 41.85
N PHE A 2 44.35 15.10 41.00
CA PHE A 2 44.23 15.88 39.76
C PHE A 2 43.83 14.93 38.63
N VAL A 3 42.56 14.95 38.24
CA VAL A 3 42.13 14.25 37.03
C VAL A 3 42.68 15.03 35.84
N SER A 4 43.57 14.40 35.07
CA SER A 4 44.27 15.01 33.94
C SER A 4 43.28 15.47 32.86
N HIS A 5 43.39 16.73 32.43
CA HIS A 5 42.54 17.38 31.41
C HIS A 5 42.51 16.62 30.07
N LYS A 6 43.52 15.78 29.81
CA LYS A 6 43.60 14.89 28.64
C LYS A 6 42.62 13.72 28.72
N HIS A 7 42.33 13.22 29.92
CA HIS A 7 41.37 12.14 30.15
C HIS A 7 39.92 12.63 29.98
N LEU A 8 39.63 13.85 30.45
CA LEU A 8 38.29 14.45 30.34
C LEU A 8 37.89 14.69 28.88
N THR A 9 38.81 15.20 28.06
CA THR A 9 38.57 15.47 26.63
C THR A 9 38.43 14.21 25.78
N GLN A 10 39.09 13.10 26.13
CA GLN A 10 38.87 11.79 25.51
C GLN A 10 37.48 11.22 25.83
N MET A 11 37.04 11.32 27.09
CA MET A 11 35.72 10.84 27.50
C MET A 11 34.60 11.64 26.81
N VAL A 12 34.74 12.96 26.69
CA VAL A 12 33.75 13.81 26.00
C VAL A 12 33.68 13.49 24.50
N LYS A 13 34.81 13.22 23.84
CA LYS A 13 34.83 12.79 22.43
C LYS A 13 34.19 11.41 22.22
N ALA A 14 34.44 10.47 23.13
CA ALA A 14 33.82 9.14 23.08
C ALA A 14 32.30 9.23 23.26
N TRP A 15 31.83 10.06 24.20
CA TRP A 15 30.41 10.32 24.41
C TRP A 15 29.73 10.98 23.20
N LEU A 16 30.37 11.97 22.58
CA LEU A 16 29.90 12.58 21.33
C LEU A 16 29.81 11.57 20.18
N CYS A 17 30.80 10.68 20.04
CA CYS A 17 30.76 9.63 19.02
C CYS A 17 29.60 8.65 19.26
N VAL A 18 29.42 8.18 20.49
CA VAL A 18 28.33 7.25 20.83
C VAL A 18 26.96 7.91 20.61
N ALA A 19 26.80 9.18 20.99
CA ALA A 19 25.56 9.93 20.77
C ALA A 19 25.25 10.13 19.27
N LEU A 20 26.25 10.47 18.45
CA LEU A 20 26.09 10.66 17.00
C LEU A 20 25.82 9.35 16.23
N ILE A 21 26.38 8.23 16.71
CA ILE A 21 26.12 6.90 16.14
C ILE A 21 24.71 6.43 16.53
N CYS A 22 24.27 6.71 17.76
CA CYS A 22 22.94 6.33 18.24
C CYS A 22 21.82 7.02 17.44
N MET A 23 22.01 8.29 17.06
CA MET A 23 21.04 9.06 16.26
C MET A 23 20.85 8.55 14.82
N HIS A 24 21.86 7.90 14.22
CA HIS A 24 21.73 7.37 12.85
C HIS A 24 21.12 5.97 12.81
N CYS A 25 21.02 5.27 13.94
CA CYS A 25 20.49 3.90 13.99
C CYS A 25 18.97 3.83 14.23
N THR A 26 18.29 4.96 14.47
CA THR A 26 16.86 4.98 14.82
C THR A 26 15.92 5.19 13.64
N LEU A 27 16.43 5.43 12.43
CA LEU A 27 15.60 5.49 11.21
C LEU A 27 15.39 4.09 10.63
N THR A 28 14.92 3.16 11.46
CA THR A 28 14.29 1.94 10.94
C THR A 28 12.86 2.32 10.55
N TYR A 29 12.63 2.61 9.26
CA TYR A 29 11.26 2.67 8.74
C TYR A 29 10.60 1.33 9.06
N SER A 30 9.49 1.36 9.80
CA SER A 30 8.73 0.15 10.08
C SER A 30 8.21 -0.41 8.74
N GLN A 31 8.33 -1.72 8.59
CA GLN A 31 7.71 -2.44 7.49
C GLN A 31 6.34 -2.92 7.95
N CYS A 32 5.37 -2.90 7.06
CA CYS A 32 4.05 -3.44 7.33
C CYS A 32 3.97 -4.90 6.91
N TRP A 33 3.33 -5.73 7.74
CA TRP A 33 3.02 -7.11 7.39
C TRP A 33 1.58 -7.21 6.90
N TYR A 34 1.41 -7.58 5.64
CA TYR A 34 0.09 -7.72 5.03
C TYR A 34 0.03 -8.97 4.14
N ASN A 35 -0.99 -9.82 4.34
CA ASN A 35 -1.21 -11.07 3.58
C ASN A 35 0.04 -11.95 3.36
N GLY A 36 0.94 -12.02 4.36
CA GLY A 36 2.14 -12.86 4.27
C GLY A 36 3.37 -12.20 3.64
N PHE A 37 3.28 -10.90 3.31
CA PHE A 37 4.37 -10.13 2.70
C PHE A 37 4.70 -8.89 3.52
N TYR A 38 5.98 -8.47 3.45
CA TYR A 38 6.44 -7.22 4.01
C TYR A 38 6.39 -6.11 2.97
N TYR A 39 5.73 -5.01 3.31
CA TYR A 39 5.65 -3.80 2.51
C TYR A 39 6.44 -2.66 3.16
N GLN A 40 7.08 -1.85 2.34
CA GLN A 40 7.74 -0.64 2.82
C GLN A 40 6.72 0.43 3.17
N PHE A 41 7.14 1.39 3.98
CA PHE A 41 6.39 2.61 4.24
C PHE A 41 5.88 3.26 2.94
N GLY A 42 4.62 3.65 2.94
CA GLY A 42 3.95 4.29 1.80
C GLY A 42 2.84 3.46 1.16
N PRO A 43 2.34 3.92 0.00
CA PRO A 43 1.25 3.25 -0.71
C PRO A 43 1.74 1.96 -1.39
N PHE A 44 0.88 0.94 -1.41
CA PHE A 44 1.10 -0.30 -2.12
C PHE A 44 -0.21 -0.90 -2.61
N GLN A 45 -0.13 -1.75 -3.64
CA GLN A 45 -1.31 -2.35 -4.28
C GLN A 45 -1.13 -3.86 -4.37
N PRO A 46 -1.59 -4.61 -3.35
CA PRO A 46 -1.42 -6.06 -3.32
C PRO A 46 -2.26 -6.76 -4.40
N GLU A 47 -3.40 -6.18 -4.76
CA GLU A 47 -4.37 -6.72 -5.71
C GLU A 47 -4.91 -5.60 -6.60
N PRO A 48 -5.44 -5.89 -7.81
CA PRO A 48 -5.90 -4.87 -8.74
C PRO A 48 -6.85 -3.87 -8.09
N CYS A 49 -7.83 -4.34 -7.30
CA CYS A 49 -8.87 -3.49 -6.71
C CYS A 49 -8.68 -3.12 -5.24
N LEU A 50 -7.52 -3.44 -4.65
CA LEU A 50 -7.23 -3.12 -3.26
C LEU A 50 -6.03 -2.19 -3.20
N SER A 51 -6.24 -0.97 -2.71
CA SER A 51 -5.15 -0.03 -2.46
C SER A 51 -4.91 0.05 -0.97
N CYS A 52 -3.65 -0.06 -0.56
CA CYS A 52 -3.26 -0.06 0.83
C CYS A 52 -2.17 1.00 1.08
N PHE A 53 -2.07 1.44 2.33
CA PHE A 53 -1.02 2.35 2.79
C PHE A 53 -0.36 1.78 4.05
N CYS A 54 0.96 1.68 4.02
CA CYS A 54 1.77 1.31 5.16
C CYS A 54 2.25 2.57 5.89
N PHE A 55 1.83 2.73 7.14
CA PHE A 55 2.23 3.84 8.00
C PHE A 55 3.58 3.58 8.67
N ASP A 56 4.24 4.63 9.14
CA ASP A 56 5.50 4.57 9.88
C ASP A 56 5.35 3.92 11.27
N SER A 57 4.12 3.74 11.74
CA SER A 57 3.77 2.93 12.90
C SER A 57 3.79 1.42 12.63
N GLY A 58 3.89 0.99 11.37
CA GLY A 58 3.75 -0.40 10.95
C GLY A 58 2.28 -0.82 10.75
N ALA A 59 1.33 0.08 11.00
CA ALA A 59 -0.08 -0.15 10.71
C ALA A 59 -0.34 -0.11 9.19
N THR A 60 -1.32 -0.87 8.73
CA THR A 60 -1.79 -0.88 7.35
C THR A 60 -3.24 -0.45 7.31
N ASP A 61 -3.59 0.44 6.39
CA ASP A 61 -4.97 0.75 6.04
C ASP A 61 -5.21 0.47 4.57
N CYS A 62 -6.31 -0.22 4.26
CA CYS A 62 -6.64 -0.68 2.92
C CYS A 62 -8.06 -0.26 2.56
N PHE A 63 -8.25 0.18 1.33
CA PHE A 63 -9.54 0.56 0.79
C PHE A 63 -9.75 -0.06 -0.59
N ILE A 64 -11.01 -0.41 -0.85
CA ILE A 64 -11.44 -0.95 -2.14
C ILE A 64 -11.59 0.21 -3.12
N ILE A 65 -11.01 0.06 -4.30
CA ILE A 65 -11.11 1.07 -5.36
C ILE A 65 -12.56 1.12 -5.87
N GLN A 66 -13.17 2.30 -5.81
CA GLN A 66 -14.49 2.53 -6.39
C GLN A 66 -14.36 2.90 -7.86
N CYS A 67 -14.93 2.06 -8.73
CA CYS A 67 -14.90 2.29 -10.16
C CYS A 67 -16.04 3.20 -10.64
N PRO A 68 -15.80 4.04 -11.66
CA PRO A 68 -16.85 4.84 -12.28
C PRO A 68 -17.87 3.95 -13.00
N THR A 69 -19.11 4.42 -13.08
CA THR A 69 -20.16 3.78 -13.88
C THR A 69 -20.29 4.50 -15.22
N CYS A 70 -20.27 3.75 -16.33
CA CYS A 70 -20.45 4.30 -17.67
C CYS A 70 -21.16 3.32 -18.60
N LEU A 71 -21.80 3.85 -19.65
CA LEU A 71 -22.61 3.07 -20.60
C LEU A 71 -21.74 2.24 -21.57
N PHE A 72 -20.59 2.77 -21.96
CA PHE A 72 -19.63 2.11 -22.84
C PHE A 72 -18.31 1.98 -22.09
N TYR A 73 -17.92 0.72 -21.84
CA TYR A 73 -16.73 0.41 -21.06
C TYR A 73 -16.04 -0.84 -21.60
N TYR A 74 -14.73 -0.94 -21.38
CA TYR A 74 -13.96 -2.16 -21.64
C TYR A 74 -12.94 -2.40 -20.53
N TYR A 75 -12.63 -3.67 -20.27
CA TYR A 75 -11.64 -4.09 -19.28
C TYR A 75 -10.34 -4.46 -19.97
N LYS A 76 -9.21 -3.97 -19.44
CA LYS A 76 -7.89 -4.48 -19.80
C LYS A 76 -7.48 -5.54 -18.78
N PRO A 77 -6.80 -6.62 -19.21
CA PRO A 77 -6.28 -7.61 -18.28
C PRO A 77 -5.34 -6.93 -17.25
N GLY A 78 -5.64 -7.13 -15.97
CA GLY A 78 -4.86 -6.56 -14.85
C GLY A 78 -5.40 -5.24 -14.29
N ASP A 79 -6.32 -4.56 -14.96
CA ASP A 79 -6.95 -3.35 -14.43
C ASP A 79 -8.06 -3.68 -13.43
N CYS A 80 -8.19 -2.89 -12.37
CA CYS A 80 -9.36 -2.96 -11.48
C CYS A 80 -10.63 -2.44 -12.15
N CYS A 81 -10.52 -1.27 -12.78
CA CYS A 81 -11.65 -0.56 -13.32
C CYS A 81 -11.66 -0.64 -14.84
N ALA A 82 -12.87 -0.69 -15.40
CA ALA A 82 -13.04 -0.52 -16.83
C ALA A 82 -12.67 0.90 -17.25
N THR A 83 -12.13 1.03 -18.45
CA THR A 83 -11.96 2.34 -19.08
C THR A 83 -13.28 2.74 -19.73
N CYS A 84 -13.74 3.97 -19.48
CA CYS A 84 -14.91 4.52 -20.15
C CYS A 84 -14.51 5.08 -21.52
N GLU A 85 -15.17 4.64 -22.57
CA GLU A 85 -14.93 5.11 -23.94
C GLU A 85 -16.19 5.83 -24.46
N PRO A 86 -16.07 6.86 -25.33
CA PRO A 86 -17.23 7.38 -26.05
C PRO A 86 -17.93 6.28 -26.86
N PRO A 87 -19.21 6.48 -27.23
CA PRO A 87 -19.94 5.52 -28.05
C PRO A 87 -19.13 5.21 -29.32
N PRO A 88 -19.03 3.93 -29.72
CA PRO A 88 -18.30 3.56 -30.92
C PRO A 88 -18.91 4.30 -32.11
N ASN A 89 -18.08 4.98 -32.89
CA ASN A 89 -18.49 5.50 -34.21
C ASN A 89 -19.08 4.30 -34.99
N PRO A 90 -20.27 4.41 -35.63
CA PRO A 90 -20.96 3.31 -36.30
C PRO A 90 -20.11 2.48 -37.28
N THR A 91 -18.94 2.97 -37.69
CA THR A 91 -17.96 2.25 -38.50
C THR A 91 -17.13 1.18 -37.75
N GLN A 92 -17.17 1.10 -36.41
CA GLN A 92 -16.30 0.21 -35.60
C GLN A 92 -17.06 -0.84 -34.76
N SER A 93 -18.38 -0.97 -34.96
CA SER A 93 -19.31 -1.74 -34.11
C SER A 93 -19.18 -3.28 -34.13
N ALA A 94 -18.09 -3.86 -34.67
CA ALA A 94 -18.03 -5.32 -34.85
C ALA A 94 -17.46 -6.12 -33.66
N ALA A 95 -16.98 -5.48 -32.58
CA ALA A 95 -16.24 -6.20 -31.52
C ALA A 95 -16.65 -5.92 -30.06
N VAL A 96 -17.72 -5.16 -29.78
CA VAL A 96 -18.18 -4.94 -28.39
C VAL A 96 -18.99 -6.15 -27.93
N SER A 97 -18.28 -7.19 -27.50
CA SER A 97 -18.85 -8.37 -26.85
C SER A 97 -19.34 -7.98 -25.45
N THR A 98 -20.66 -7.96 -25.27
CA THR A 98 -21.32 -7.88 -23.97
C THR A 98 -21.03 -9.14 -23.15
N ARG A 99 -19.86 -9.18 -22.50
CA ARG A 99 -19.65 -10.04 -21.33
C ARG A 99 -19.98 -9.21 -20.10
N LYS A 100 -21.13 -9.51 -19.51
CA LYS A 100 -21.57 -9.08 -18.18
C LYS A 100 -20.38 -9.22 -17.21
N ALA A 101 -19.78 -8.10 -16.81
CA ALA A 101 -18.62 -8.11 -15.93
C ALA A 101 -19.04 -8.63 -14.55
N ALA A 102 -18.35 -9.67 -14.10
CA ALA A 102 -18.52 -10.32 -12.81
C ALA A 102 -17.89 -9.50 -11.67
N CYS A 103 -18.42 -8.30 -11.40
CA CYS A 103 -18.16 -7.54 -10.16
C CYS A 103 -19.43 -7.43 -9.30
N LYS A 104 -20.22 -8.49 -9.31
CA LYS A 104 -21.29 -8.77 -8.36
C LYS A 104 -21.26 -10.28 -8.17
N ASP A 105 -21.36 -10.76 -6.93
CA ASP A 105 -21.44 -12.18 -6.53
C ASP A 105 -20.19 -12.83 -5.92
N GLN A 106 -19.31 -12.08 -5.23
CA GLN A 106 -18.48 -12.65 -4.15
C GLN A 106 -18.57 -11.81 -2.87
N TYR A 107 -19.79 -11.67 -2.36
CA TYR A 107 -20.04 -11.50 -0.94
C TYR A 107 -21.42 -12.10 -0.64
N GLU A 108 -21.50 -13.42 -0.58
CA GLU A 108 -22.61 -14.08 0.12
C GLU A 108 -22.45 -13.76 1.61
N PRO A 109 -23.47 -13.20 2.28
CA PRO A 109 -23.45 -13.09 3.72
C PRO A 109 -23.49 -14.52 4.31
N VAL A 110 -22.45 -14.91 5.02
CA VAL A 110 -22.49 -16.12 5.87
C VAL A 110 -23.54 -15.87 6.95
N GLU A 111 -24.69 -16.54 6.85
CA GLU A 111 -25.65 -16.65 7.94
C GLU A 111 -24.96 -17.40 9.09
N VAL A 112 -24.66 -16.69 10.18
CA VAL A 112 -24.25 -17.30 11.44
C VAL A 112 -25.51 -17.83 12.09
N GLU A 113 -25.78 -19.13 11.91
CA GLU A 113 -26.75 -19.86 12.74
C GLU A 113 -26.30 -19.77 14.19
N ARG A 114 -27.18 -19.19 15.01
CA ARG A 114 -27.02 -19.02 16.45
C ARG A 114 -27.57 -20.29 17.11
N GLU A 115 -26.68 -21.15 17.58
CA GLU A 115 -26.98 -22.20 18.57
C GLU A 115 -26.63 -21.71 19.99
#